data_AF-A0A3M1MC81-F1
#
_entry.id   AF-A0A3M1MC81-F1
#
_cell.length_a   1.000
_cell.length_b   1.000
_cell.length_c   1.000
_cell.angle_alpha   90.00
_cell.angle_beta   90.00
_cell.angle_gamma   90.00
#
_symmetry.space_group_name_H-M   'P 1'
#
loop_
_entity.id
_entity.type
_entity.pdbx_description
1 polymer ?
#
loop_
_entity_poly.entity_id
_entity_poly.type
_entity_poly.pdbx_seq_one_letter_code
_entity_poly.pdbx_strand_id
1 'polypeptide(L)'
;MQVDGGASTGGSSAEGSGGNRVPRDWTWKQIPPGHTAVVRPIRIHCFADRWIVIPDDGNLDRAVTIPANLPIEQRGMQVATAVDQMVRRWGMAVAGGYWKPVLEVDVAAGAEAQYRVLEALMRRAGLEITARQPSASVPSGPAADPPTPIAQPQSRSVR
;
A
#
# COMPACT_ATOMS: atom_id res chain seq x y z
N MET A 1 -28.71 -10.82 57.70
CA MET A 1 -27.54 -10.74 56.81
C MET A 1 -28.05 -10.54 55.39
N GLN A 2 -27.39 -9.63 54.69
CA GLN A 2 -27.76 -9.00 53.42
C GLN A 2 -27.78 -9.99 52.24
N VAL A 3 -28.51 -9.56 51.21
CA VAL A 3 -28.92 -10.18 49.94
C VAL A 3 -27.83 -10.32 48.85
N ASP A 4 -28.23 -11.06 47.81
CA ASP A 4 -27.81 -11.04 46.39
C ASP A 4 -26.75 -12.04 45.90
N GLY A 5 -27.26 -13.15 45.37
CA GLY A 5 -26.58 -14.05 44.44
C GLY A 5 -26.74 -13.53 42.99
N GLY A 6 -25.63 -13.55 42.27
CA GLY A 6 -25.48 -12.94 40.95
C GLY A 6 -26.27 -13.62 39.83
N ALA A 7 -26.75 -12.77 38.92
CA ALA A 7 -27.17 -13.15 37.58
C ALA A 7 -26.24 -12.46 36.57
N SER A 8 -25.43 -13.27 35.89
CA SER A 8 -24.63 -12.91 34.73
C SER A 8 -25.54 -12.68 33.53
N THR A 9 -25.61 -11.47 33.01
CA THR A 9 -26.13 -11.22 31.65
C THR A 9 -25.12 -10.34 30.93
N GLY A 10 -24.25 -11.01 30.18
CA GLY A 10 -23.47 -10.38 29.13
C GLY A 10 -24.40 -9.91 28.02
N GLY A 11 -24.48 -8.60 27.83
CA GLY A 11 -25.14 -7.95 26.72
C GLY A 11 -24.12 -7.09 25.99
N SER A 12 -23.31 -7.72 25.16
CA SER A 12 -22.54 -7.01 24.12
C SER A 12 -23.54 -6.45 23.12
N SER A 13 -23.80 -5.15 23.19
CA SER A 13 -24.50 -4.41 22.14
C SER A 13 -23.80 -3.07 21.96
N ALA A 14 -22.63 -3.14 21.34
CA ALA A 14 -21.97 -1.98 20.77
C ALA A 14 -22.58 -1.70 19.40
N GLU A 15 -23.75 -1.05 19.35
CA GLU A 15 -24.30 -0.51 18.11
C GLU A 15 -24.99 0.83 18.37
N GLY A 16 -24.52 1.88 17.70
CA GLY A 16 -25.08 3.22 17.86
C GLY A 16 -24.33 4.34 17.17
N SER A 17 -24.10 4.19 15.86
CA SER A 17 -24.07 5.26 14.84
C SER A 17 -23.70 6.69 15.30
N GLY A 18 -22.44 7.06 15.09
CA GLY A 18 -21.98 8.45 15.14
C GLY A 18 -21.18 8.78 13.89
N GLY A 19 -21.85 9.34 12.88
CA GLY A 19 -21.28 10.04 11.71
C GLY A 19 -19.98 9.45 11.13
N ASN A 20 -20.10 8.78 9.99
CA ASN A 20 -19.00 8.27 9.15
C ASN A 20 -18.18 9.41 8.52
N ARG A 21 -17.64 10.30 9.36
CA ARG A 21 -16.60 11.24 9.00
C ARG A 21 -15.31 10.45 9.10
N VAL A 22 -14.49 10.55 8.07
CA VAL A 22 -13.10 10.13 8.19
C VAL A 22 -12.55 10.78 9.47
N PRO A 23 -12.08 9.99 10.45
CA PRO A 23 -11.81 10.49 11.80
C PRO A 23 -10.88 11.67 11.71
N ARG A 24 -11.34 12.88 12.03
CA ARG A 24 -10.69 14.19 11.72
C ARG A 24 -9.21 14.28 12.16
N ASP A 25 -8.78 13.38 13.04
CA ASP A 25 -7.44 13.24 13.57
C ASP A 25 -6.47 12.43 12.69
N TRP A 26 -6.96 11.83 11.60
CA TRP A 26 -6.19 11.07 10.60
C TRP A 26 -5.36 11.92 9.64
N THR A 27 -5.57 13.23 9.60
CA THR A 27 -4.69 14.10 8.81
C THR A 27 -3.34 13.95 9.45
N TRP A 28 -2.32 13.48 8.72
CA TRP A 28 -0.93 13.56 9.15
C TRP A 28 -0.59 15.03 9.32
N LYS A 29 -1.00 15.60 10.47
CA LYS A 29 -0.82 17.00 10.82
C LYS A 29 0.67 17.25 10.90
N GLN A 30 1.06 18.45 10.49
CA GLN A 30 2.44 18.91 10.50
C GLN A 30 3.07 18.65 11.87
N ILE A 31 4.18 17.92 11.88
CA ILE A 31 4.79 17.39 13.11
C ILE A 31 5.74 18.44 13.67
N PRO A 32 5.71 18.67 15.00
CA PRO A 32 6.57 19.66 15.63
C PRO A 32 8.06 19.35 15.39
N PRO A 33 8.90 20.38 15.28
CA PRO A 33 10.34 20.21 15.07
C PRO A 33 10.96 19.38 16.20
N GLY A 34 11.86 18.45 15.84
CA GLY A 34 12.58 17.58 16.79
C GLY A 34 12.14 16.11 16.83
N HIS A 35 11.10 15.73 16.08
CA HIS A 35 10.65 14.34 15.98
C HIS A 35 11.25 13.62 14.75
N THR A 36 11.68 12.38 14.93
CA THR A 36 12.27 11.57 13.84
C THR A 36 11.19 10.77 13.10
N ALA A 37 11.02 11.02 11.81
CA ALA A 37 10.12 10.24 10.97
C ALA A 37 10.75 8.88 10.65
N VAL A 38 10.09 7.79 11.04
CA VAL A 38 10.44 6.45 10.56
C VAL A 38 9.50 6.11 9.42
N VAL A 39 10.03 6.17 8.20
CA VAL A 39 9.25 5.93 6.98
C VAL A 39 9.07 4.44 6.76
N ARG A 40 7.83 4.01 6.49
CA ARG A 40 7.53 2.65 6.06
C ARG A 40 6.58 2.64 4.86
N PRO A 41 6.93 1.92 3.78
CA PRO A 41 6.06 1.82 2.62
C PRO A 41 4.87 0.89 2.90
N ILE A 42 3.70 1.26 2.38
CA ILE A 42 2.52 0.39 2.30
C ILE A 42 2.19 0.23 0.82
N ARG A 43 2.08 -1.01 0.37
CA ARG A 43 1.85 -1.32 -1.05
C ARG A 43 0.36 -1.31 -1.34
N ILE A 44 -0.03 -0.73 -2.47
CA ILE A 44 -1.39 -0.79 -2.98
C ILE A 44 -1.35 -1.27 -4.43
N HIS A 45 -2.08 -2.33 -4.77
CA HIS A 45 -2.36 -2.65 -6.17
C HIS A 45 -3.61 -1.90 -6.61
N CYS A 46 -3.49 -1.11 -7.67
CA CYS A 46 -4.58 -0.34 -8.25
C CYS A 46 -5.03 -0.99 -9.55
N PHE A 47 -6.23 -1.54 -9.55
CA PHE A 47 -6.90 -2.07 -10.74
C PHE A 47 -8.04 -1.14 -11.16
N ALA A 48 -8.56 -1.35 -12.38
CA ALA A 48 -9.69 -0.59 -12.90
C ALA A 48 -10.97 -0.80 -12.08
N ASP A 49 -11.14 -1.97 -11.47
CA ASP A 49 -12.33 -2.41 -10.73
C ASP A 49 -12.17 -2.43 -9.21
N ARG A 50 -10.94 -2.29 -8.68
CA ARG A 50 -10.66 -2.38 -7.25
C ARG A 50 -9.29 -1.84 -6.86
N TRP A 51 -9.14 -1.53 -5.58
CA TRP A 51 -7.85 -1.32 -4.93
C TRP A 51 -7.58 -2.45 -3.94
N ILE A 52 -6.32 -2.87 -3.83
CA ILE A 52 -5.91 -3.89 -2.86
C ILE A 52 -4.78 -3.31 -2.02
N VAL A 53 -5.03 -3.06 -0.74
CA VAL A 53 -4.02 -2.59 0.22
C VAL A 53 -3.31 -3.81 0.79
N ILE A 54 -2.01 -3.91 0.56
CA ILE A 54 -1.17 -5.04 0.96
C ILE A 54 -0.37 -4.64 2.20
N PRO A 55 -0.38 -5.45 3.28
CA PRO A 55 0.42 -5.15 4.47
C PRO A 55 1.93 -5.20 4.19
N ASP A 56 2.71 -4.56 5.05
CA ASP A 56 4.17 -4.45 4.90
C ASP A 56 4.90 -5.80 5.02
N ASP A 57 4.32 -6.74 5.77
CA ASP A 57 4.80 -8.13 5.86
C ASP A 57 4.55 -8.96 4.59
N GLY A 58 3.85 -8.41 3.59
CA GLY A 58 3.50 -9.08 2.34
C GLY A 58 2.47 -10.20 2.49
N ASN A 59 1.84 -10.36 3.66
CA ASN A 59 0.84 -11.38 3.89
C ASN A 59 -0.47 -11.02 3.16
N LEU A 60 -0.72 -11.71 2.05
CA LEU A 60 -1.90 -11.48 1.21
C LEU A 60 -3.22 -11.86 1.89
N ASP A 61 -3.21 -12.75 2.89
CA ASP A 61 -4.43 -13.11 3.63
C ASP A 61 -4.97 -11.92 4.45
N ARG A 62 -4.11 -10.94 4.72
CA ARG A 62 -4.46 -9.69 5.42
C ARG A 62 -4.66 -8.51 4.47
N ALA A 63 -4.63 -8.74 3.16
CA ALA A 63 -4.86 -7.70 2.18
C ALA A 63 -6.32 -7.22 2.22
N VAL A 64 -6.51 -5.92 2.13
CA VAL A 64 -7.84 -5.30 2.14
C VAL A 64 -8.23 -4.96 0.71
N THR A 65 -9.26 -5.62 0.20
CA THR A 65 -9.81 -5.35 -1.15
C THR A 65 -10.95 -4.34 -1.06
N ILE A 66 -10.86 -3.27 -1.85
CA ILE A 66 -11.79 -2.14 -1.88
C ILE A 66 -12.34 -2.03 -3.30
N PRO A 67 -13.58 -2.46 -3.58
CA PRO A 67 -14.13 -2.48 -4.93
C PRO A 67 -14.49 -1.06 -5.43
N ALA A 68 -14.45 -0.88 -6.75
CA ALA A 68 -14.70 0.40 -7.41
C ALA A 68 -16.18 0.82 -7.45
N ASN A 69 -17.09 -0.12 -7.18
CA ASN A 69 -18.54 0.15 -7.12
C ASN A 69 -18.98 0.89 -5.84
N LEU A 70 -18.09 1.06 -4.87
CA LEU A 70 -18.37 1.85 -3.67
C LEU A 70 -18.28 3.36 -3.95
N PRO A 71 -19.06 4.19 -3.24
CA PRO A 71 -18.90 5.64 -3.28
C PRO A 71 -17.45 6.07 -3.01
N ILE A 72 -16.96 7.07 -3.74
CA ILE A 72 -15.57 7.55 -3.70
C ILE A 72 -15.12 7.87 -2.27
N GLU A 73 -15.96 8.56 -1.49
CA GLU A 73 -15.65 8.90 -0.10
C GLU A 73 -15.49 7.66 0.80
N GLN A 74 -16.35 6.66 0.61
CA GLN A 74 -16.28 5.40 1.34
C GLN A 74 -15.02 4.61 0.98
N ARG A 75 -14.63 4.61 -0.31
CA ARG A 75 -13.38 3.98 -0.76
C ARG A 75 -12.16 4.63 -0.13
N GLY A 76 -12.09 5.96 -0.15
CA GLY A 76 -11.00 6.72 0.48
C GLY A 76 -10.90 6.43 1.98
N MET A 77 -12.04 6.36 2.67
CA MET A 77 -12.08 6.02 4.08
C MET A 77 -11.62 4.58 4.35
N GLN A 78 -12.00 3.60 3.53
CA GLN A 78 -11.52 2.22 3.70
C GLN A 78 -10.00 2.10 3.52
N VAL A 79 -9.42 2.82 2.56
CA VAL A 79 -7.95 2.88 2.40
C VAL A 79 -7.32 3.48 3.66
N ALA A 80 -7.84 4.62 4.14
CA ALA A 80 -7.33 5.28 5.33
C ALA A 80 -7.39 4.38 6.57
N THR A 81 -8.51 3.68 6.77
CA THR A 81 -8.68 2.72 7.87
C THR A 81 -7.70 1.56 7.76
N ALA A 82 -7.50 1.01 6.56
CA ALA A 82 -6.53 -0.07 6.35
C ALA A 82 -5.10 0.39 6.68
N VAL A 83 -4.72 1.60 6.27
CA VAL A 83 -3.42 2.21 6.58
C VAL A 83 -3.25 2.45 8.08
N ASP A 84 -4.25 3.02 8.76
CA ASP A 84 -4.20 3.23 10.21
C ASP A 84 -4.02 1.91 10.97
N GLN A 85 -4.75 0.86 10.59
CA GLN A 85 -4.59 -0.46 11.18
C GLN A 85 -3.19 -1.04 10.96
N MET A 86 -2.57 -0.80 9.80
CA MET A 86 -1.18 -1.21 9.54
C MET A 86 -0.20 -0.44 10.44
N VAL A 87 -0.34 0.88 10.52
CA VAL A 87 0.51 1.73 11.36
C VAL A 87 0.43 1.32 12.83
N ARG A 88 -0.77 1.02 13.34
CA ARG A 88 -0.96 0.54 14.72
C ARG A 88 -0.24 -0.78 15.00
N ARG A 89 -0.06 -1.64 13.99
CA ARG A 89 0.64 -2.93 14.12
C ARG A 89 2.16 -2.78 14.14
N TRP A 90 2.72 -1.66 13.68
CA TRP A 90 4.17 -1.43 13.71
C TRP A 90 4.73 -1.24 15.13
N GLY A 91 3.86 -1.05 16.12
CA GLY A 91 4.25 -0.87 17.50
C GLY A 91 4.87 0.51 17.76
N MET A 92 5.72 0.60 18.77
CA MET A 92 6.42 1.85 19.09
C MET A 92 7.49 2.15 18.05
N ALA A 93 7.52 3.39 17.58
CA ALA A 93 8.66 3.91 16.82
C ALA A 93 9.89 4.08 17.74
N VAL A 94 11.03 4.47 17.15
CA VAL A 94 12.24 4.87 17.90
C VAL A 94 11.92 5.98 18.90
N ALA A 95 12.74 6.15 19.95
CA ALA A 95 12.53 7.19 20.96
C ALA A 95 12.39 8.59 20.33
N GLY A 96 11.29 9.29 20.63
CA GLY A 96 10.96 10.58 20.02
C GLY A 96 10.56 10.52 18.54
N GLY A 97 10.46 9.32 17.96
CA GLY A 97 10.07 9.09 16.59
C GLY A 97 8.58 8.81 16.41
N TYR A 98 8.13 8.87 15.17
CA TYR A 98 6.77 8.51 14.77
C TYR A 98 6.80 7.75 13.45
N TRP A 99 5.77 6.97 13.19
CA TRP A 99 5.61 6.26 11.92
C TRP A 99 5.07 7.17 10.83
N LYS A 100 5.80 7.26 9.70
CA LYS A 100 5.34 7.95 8.50
C LYS A 100 5.05 6.90 7.41
N PRO A 101 3.79 6.53 7.17
CA PRO A 101 3.44 5.68 6.05
C PRO A 101 3.61 6.43 4.73
N VAL A 102 4.18 5.75 3.74
CA VAL A 102 4.23 6.22 2.34
C VAL A 102 3.53 5.17 1.49
N LEU A 103 2.56 5.58 0.68
CA LEU A 103 1.82 4.67 -0.18
C LEU A 103 2.57 4.48 -1.50
N GLU A 104 2.92 3.25 -1.81
CA GLU A 104 3.49 2.87 -3.10
C GLU A 104 2.45 2.10 -3.89
N VAL A 105 2.08 2.63 -5.06
CA VAL A 105 0.97 2.09 -5.84
C VAL A 105 1.45 1.41 -7.11
N ASP A 106 1.22 0.11 -7.19
CA ASP A 106 1.36 -0.67 -8.42
C ASP A 106 0.09 -0.47 -9.27
N VAL A 107 0.20 0.32 -10.35
CA VAL A 107 -0.93 0.66 -11.23
C VAL A 107 -1.03 -0.36 -12.36
N ALA A 108 -2.14 -1.11 -12.40
CA ALA A 108 -2.42 -2.04 -13.49
C ALA A 108 -2.76 -1.28 -14.79
N ALA A 109 -2.57 -1.94 -15.93
CA ALA A 109 -2.93 -1.38 -17.23
C ALA A 109 -4.42 -0.98 -17.26
N GLY A 110 -4.72 0.25 -17.66
CA GLY A 110 -6.09 0.78 -17.70
C GLY A 110 -6.64 1.26 -16.35
N ALA A 111 -5.83 1.24 -15.28
CA ALA A 111 -6.20 1.71 -13.96
C ALA A 111 -5.78 3.16 -13.67
N GLU A 112 -5.28 3.91 -14.66
CA GLU A 112 -4.71 5.25 -14.48
C GLU A 112 -5.76 6.23 -13.93
N ALA A 113 -7.01 6.15 -14.39
CA ALA A 113 -8.10 6.97 -13.87
C ALA A 113 -8.39 6.64 -12.40
N GLN A 114 -8.36 5.35 -12.03
CA GLN A 114 -8.55 4.93 -10.64
C GLN A 114 -7.38 5.37 -9.76
N TYR A 115 -6.15 5.33 -10.28
CA TYR A 115 -4.98 5.85 -9.58
C TYR A 115 -5.12 7.36 -9.30
N ARG A 116 -5.60 8.16 -10.26
CA ARG A 116 -5.81 9.61 -10.03
C ARG A 116 -6.83 9.89 -8.94
N VAL A 117 -7.91 9.11 -8.88
CA VAL A 117 -8.90 9.20 -7.80
C VAL A 117 -8.27 8.84 -6.46
N LEU A 118 -7.53 7.73 -6.40
CA LEU A 118 -6.80 7.31 -5.19
C LEU A 118 -5.80 8.40 -4.74
N GLU A 119 -4.99 8.91 -5.66
CA GLU A 119 -3.99 9.95 -5.43
C GLU A 119 -4.63 11.22 -4.84
N ALA A 120 -5.74 11.69 -5.43
CA ALA A 120 -6.44 12.87 -4.93
C ALA A 120 -7.00 12.67 -3.51
N LEU A 121 -7.56 11.49 -3.22
CA LEU A 121 -8.07 11.16 -1.90
C LEU A 121 -6.96 11.09 -0.85
N MET A 122 -5.86 10.42 -1.18
CA MET A 122 -4.73 10.23 -0.26
C MET A 122 -3.98 11.54 -0.03
N ARG A 123 -3.78 12.38 -1.04
CA ARG A 123 -3.20 13.72 -0.85
C ARG A 123 -4.09 14.62 0.01
N ARG A 124 -5.41 14.56 -0.18
CA ARG A 124 -6.38 15.27 0.69
C ARG A 124 -6.34 14.77 2.14
N ALA A 125 -5.98 13.51 2.35
CA ALA A 125 -5.73 12.92 3.66
C ALA A 125 -4.42 13.37 4.32
N GLY A 126 -3.49 13.97 3.56
CA GLY A 126 -2.12 14.21 4.00
C GLY A 126 -1.21 12.98 3.87
N LEU A 127 -1.59 11.97 3.09
CA LEU A 127 -0.73 10.83 2.75
C LEU A 127 0.15 11.14 1.57
N GLU A 128 1.43 10.80 1.74
CA GLU A 128 2.35 10.71 0.63
C GLU A 128 2.02 9.45 -0.17
N ILE A 129 1.82 9.62 -1.48
CA ILE A 129 1.46 8.57 -2.41
C ILE A 129 2.29 8.71 -3.67
N THR A 130 2.89 7.60 -4.12
CA THR A 130 3.70 7.55 -5.33
C THR A 130 3.29 6.35 -6.18
N ALA A 131 3.29 6.54 -7.50
CA ALA A 131 3.16 5.42 -8.43
C ALA A 131 4.49 4.66 -8.44
N ARG A 132 4.44 3.38 -8.09
CA ARG A 132 5.56 2.48 -8.29
C ARG A 132 5.58 2.13 -9.77
N GLN A 133 6.66 2.47 -10.47
CA GLN A 133 6.89 1.90 -11.78
C GLN A 133 7.01 0.39 -11.56
N PRO A 134 6.29 -0.47 -12.31
CA PRO A 134 6.65 -1.88 -12.31
C PRO A 134 8.12 -1.89 -12.69
N SER A 135 8.98 -2.32 -11.77
CA SER A 135 10.39 -2.51 -12.07
C SER A 135 10.39 -3.48 -13.23
N ALA A 136 10.51 -2.95 -14.45
CA ALA A 136 10.68 -3.75 -15.63
C ALA A 136 11.93 -4.56 -15.31
N SER A 137 11.74 -5.88 -15.16
CA SER A 137 12.83 -6.83 -15.21
C SER A 137 13.75 -6.35 -16.31
N VAL A 138 14.98 -6.04 -15.95
CA VAL A 138 16.05 -5.71 -16.91
C VAL A 138 15.91 -6.74 -18.04
N PRO A 139 15.63 -6.35 -19.30
CA PRO A 139 15.67 -7.32 -20.37
C PRO A 139 17.15 -7.72 -20.49
N SER A 140 17.52 -8.81 -19.82
CA SER A 140 18.69 -9.57 -20.22
C SER A 140 18.35 -10.06 -21.61
N GLY A 141 18.80 -9.30 -22.62
CA GLY A 141 18.70 -9.71 -24.01
C GLY A 141 19.28 -11.13 -24.15
N PRO A 142 18.84 -11.90 -25.16
CA PRO A 142 19.46 -13.18 -25.41
C PRO A 142 20.95 -12.91 -25.66
N ALA A 143 21.80 -13.55 -24.86
CA ALA A 143 23.19 -13.76 -25.22
C ALA A 143 23.19 -14.56 -26.53
N ALA A 144 23.14 -13.84 -27.64
CA ALA A 144 23.37 -14.37 -28.97
C ALA A 144 24.88 -14.45 -29.15
N ASP A 145 25.45 -15.57 -28.73
CA ASP A 145 26.70 -16.08 -29.29
C ASP A 145 26.66 -17.62 -29.24
N PRO A 146 26.19 -18.29 -30.30
CA PRO A 146 26.73 -19.60 -30.62
C PRO A 146 28.11 -19.40 -31.30
N PRO A 147 29.15 -20.16 -30.92
CA PRO A 147 30.45 -20.04 -31.56
C PRO A 147 30.34 -20.48 -33.02
N THR A 148 30.69 -19.59 -33.96
CA THR A 148 30.84 -19.99 -35.36
C THR A 148 32.21 -20.66 -35.53
N PRO A 149 32.29 -21.92 -36.01
CA PRO A 149 33.58 -22.49 -36.40
C PRO A 149 34.05 -21.82 -37.69
N ILE A 150 35.13 -21.04 -37.63
CA ILE A 150 35.80 -20.50 -38.82
C ILE A 150 36.56 -21.66 -39.48
N ALA A 151 35.94 -22.28 -40.47
CA ALA A 151 36.63 -23.04 -41.49
C ALA A 151 36.49 -22.29 -42.82
N GLN A 152 37.59 -21.70 -43.31
CA GLN A 152 37.85 -21.60 -44.74
C GLN A 152 39.36 -21.43 -45.04
N PRO A 153 39.84 -22.03 -46.14
CA PRO A 153 41.26 -22.16 -46.47
C PRO A 153 41.79 -20.91 -47.18
N GLN A 154 43.01 -20.51 -46.83
CA GLN A 154 43.66 -19.36 -47.45
C GLN A 154 44.36 -19.83 -48.73
N SER A 155 43.68 -19.66 -49.88
CA SER A 155 44.32 -19.67 -51.20
C SER A 155 45.31 -18.52 -51.27
N ARG A 156 46.60 -18.83 -51.11
CA ARG A 156 47.69 -17.89 -51.36
C ARG A 156 48.16 -18.07 -52.80
N SER A 157 47.77 -17.15 -53.66
CA SER A 157 48.27 -17.06 -55.03
C SER A 157 49.08 -15.76 -55.22
N VAL A 158 50.11 -15.88 -56.07
CA VAL A 158 51.03 -14.84 -56.59
C VAL A 158 52.14 -14.44 -55.60
N ARG A 159 53.43 -14.61 -55.93
CA ARG A 159 54.13 -14.32 -57.19
C ARG A 159 55.33 -15.25 -57.42
#